data_AF-A0A9E2AU96-F1
#
_entry.id   AF-A0A9E2AU96-F1
#
_cell.length_a   1.000
_cell.length_b   1.000
_cell.length_c   1.000
_cell.angle_alpha   90.00
_cell.angle_beta   90.00
_cell.angle_gamma   90.00
#
_symmetry.space_group_name_H-M   'P 1'
#
loop_
_entity.id
_entity.type
_entity.pdbx_description
1 polymer ?
#
loop_
_entity_poly.entity_id
_entity_poly.type
_entity_poly.pdbx_seq_one_letter_code
_entity_poly.pdbx_strand_id
1 'polypeptide(L)'
;ISNIERKVKEGFDDVADKVKSVDYEKMGNKVKSSSKTFFDTLGDVIMFLFKVVGKFIGIILILIGAATLIALFVGLFTVGVLDMIHIPGVDFYNMVNSTSAPVWVVSLLAFFVVGIPFFFVLYLGLKILVNNLKSIGNIAKFSLLGLWLISLITLVVLGIRQAAAHAYSDSISTEQTLNFEVPSDTLQISMHSSDLYQKRRNMAIDGVMVTSAEDGEEILVSDDVRLSLKKSKDSIVRIKIRKDANGSSFNEAKEIAGNIEYSYAVEGNTIILDDFLTTSMRNKFRDQEVWVTLFVPKGKTIQFDNESVRCIRMGTRNDSDMGRCEVPDYTWIMGADGELKCQDCPEVIEDEDDGDGHIIINEDGIDIDIKDNGDSFEMKINEDGVKIKADDSSDGEVLNIDLNDEGEGLKMNIDENGVVIKSKEI
;
A
#
# COMPACT_ATOMS: atom_id res chain seq x y z
N ILE A 1 -13.32 -26.26 -102.32
CA ILE A 1 -12.47 -26.02 -101.12
C ILE A 1 -11.67 -24.69 -101.23
N SER A 2 -11.33 -24.17 -102.42
CA SER A 2 -10.45 -22.99 -102.54
C SER A 2 -11.03 -21.60 -102.18
N ASN A 3 -12.35 -21.43 -102.03
CA ASN A 3 -12.95 -20.11 -101.78
C ASN A 3 -13.14 -19.77 -100.28
N ILE A 4 -13.21 -20.80 -99.42
CA ILE A 4 -13.28 -20.63 -97.95
C ILE A 4 -11.87 -20.39 -97.40
N GLU A 5 -10.87 -21.12 -97.92
CA GLU A 5 -9.46 -20.93 -97.56
C GLU A 5 -8.99 -19.50 -97.82
N ARG A 6 -9.36 -18.90 -98.96
CA ARG A 6 -9.00 -17.52 -99.30
C ARG A 6 -9.62 -16.49 -98.36
N LYS A 7 -10.91 -16.62 -98.01
CA LYS A 7 -11.57 -15.69 -97.08
C LYS A 7 -11.08 -15.85 -95.63
N VAL A 8 -10.75 -17.07 -95.22
CA VAL A 8 -10.15 -17.32 -93.89
C VAL A 8 -8.73 -16.74 -93.85
N LYS A 9 -7.97 -16.82 -94.94
CA LYS A 9 -6.63 -16.25 -95.06
C LYS A 9 -6.65 -14.73 -95.11
N GLU A 10 -7.56 -14.12 -95.89
CA GLU A 10 -7.78 -12.66 -95.90
C GLU A 10 -8.23 -12.13 -94.53
N GLY A 11 -9.10 -12.85 -93.80
CA GLY A 11 -9.49 -12.50 -92.43
C GLY A 11 -8.37 -12.69 -91.40
N PHE A 12 -7.51 -13.70 -91.58
CA PHE A 12 -6.31 -13.89 -90.77
C PHE A 12 -5.26 -12.80 -91.05
N ASP A 13 -5.09 -12.40 -92.30
CA ASP A 13 -4.13 -11.38 -92.71
C ASP A 13 -4.57 -9.98 -92.21
N ASP A 14 -5.86 -9.62 -92.29
CA ASP A 14 -6.37 -8.33 -91.78
C ASP A 14 -6.30 -8.24 -90.24
N VAL A 15 -6.52 -9.36 -89.53
CA VAL A 15 -6.34 -9.44 -88.07
C VAL A 15 -4.85 -9.47 -87.71
N ALA A 16 -4.01 -10.16 -88.47
CA ALA A 16 -2.56 -10.20 -88.26
C ALA A 16 -1.92 -8.83 -88.49
N ASP A 17 -2.39 -8.06 -89.47
CA ASP A 17 -1.93 -6.69 -89.75
C ASP A 17 -2.45 -5.70 -88.70
N LYS A 18 -3.66 -5.87 -88.18
CA LYS A 18 -4.14 -5.09 -87.01
C LYS A 18 -3.37 -5.40 -85.73
N VAL A 19 -3.03 -6.66 -85.48
CA VAL A 19 -2.22 -7.06 -84.31
C VAL A 19 -0.78 -6.56 -84.47
N LYS A 20 -0.19 -6.61 -85.67
CA LYS A 20 1.16 -6.08 -85.93
C LYS A 20 1.24 -4.54 -85.92
N SER A 21 0.14 -3.84 -86.20
CA SER A 21 0.08 -2.37 -86.19
C SER A 21 -0.29 -1.77 -84.82
N VAL A 22 -0.61 -2.61 -83.83
CA VAL A 22 -0.64 -2.17 -82.44
C VAL A 22 0.80 -1.98 -81.98
N ASP A 23 1.17 -0.71 -81.79
CA ASP A 23 2.47 -0.28 -81.29
C ASP A 23 2.59 -0.64 -79.80
N TYR A 24 2.94 -1.91 -79.54
CA TYR A 24 3.09 -2.48 -78.20
C TYR A 24 4.19 -1.78 -77.39
N GLU A 25 5.16 -1.14 -78.04
CA GLU A 25 6.13 -0.26 -77.38
C GLU A 25 5.48 1.02 -76.86
N LYS A 26 4.61 1.68 -77.64
CA LYS A 26 3.81 2.82 -77.14
C LYS A 26 2.86 2.41 -76.03
N MET A 27 2.21 1.26 -76.12
CA MET A 27 1.28 0.80 -75.10
C MET A 27 2.00 0.39 -73.81
N GLY A 28 3.13 -0.32 -73.92
CA GLY A 28 4.01 -0.67 -72.80
C GLY A 28 4.63 0.55 -72.13
N ASN A 29 5.08 1.56 -72.89
CA ASN A 29 5.60 2.81 -72.35
C ASN A 29 4.51 3.69 -71.70
N LYS A 30 3.25 3.63 -72.20
CA LYS A 30 2.11 4.38 -71.65
C LYS A 30 1.51 3.74 -70.39
N VAL A 31 1.55 2.42 -70.28
CA VAL A 31 1.19 1.67 -69.06
C VAL A 31 2.29 1.77 -68.02
N LYS A 32 3.57 1.71 -68.42
CA LYS A 32 4.74 1.90 -67.54
C LYS A 32 4.85 3.34 -67.02
N SER A 33 4.48 4.34 -67.81
CA SER A 33 4.40 5.73 -67.34
C SER A 33 3.19 5.97 -66.42
N SER A 34 2.00 5.47 -66.76
CA SER A 34 0.79 5.65 -65.93
C SER A 34 0.86 4.94 -64.57
N SER A 35 1.38 3.70 -64.53
CA SER A 35 1.56 2.95 -63.28
C SER A 35 2.66 3.54 -62.41
N LYS A 36 3.79 3.96 -63.00
CA LYS A 36 4.86 4.65 -62.28
C LYS A 36 4.33 5.96 -61.65
N THR A 37 3.55 6.75 -62.37
CA THR A 37 2.91 7.96 -61.82
C THR A 37 1.91 7.64 -60.70
N PHE A 38 1.13 6.57 -60.81
CA PHE A 38 0.21 6.13 -59.74
C PHE A 38 0.95 5.70 -58.46
N PHE A 39 2.01 4.89 -58.59
CA PHE A 39 2.82 4.45 -57.44
C PHE A 39 3.66 5.59 -56.85
N ASP A 40 4.17 6.51 -57.66
CA ASP A 40 4.86 7.72 -57.20
C ASP A 40 3.88 8.61 -56.39
N THR A 41 2.66 8.81 -56.90
CA THR A 41 1.61 9.58 -56.19
C THR A 41 1.17 8.89 -54.89
N LEU A 42 1.00 7.56 -54.90
CA LEU A 42 0.67 6.79 -53.71
C LEU A 42 1.81 6.85 -52.67
N GLY A 43 3.06 6.78 -53.13
CA GLY A 43 4.25 6.96 -52.29
C GLY A 43 4.31 8.34 -51.64
N ASP A 44 3.99 9.39 -52.41
CA ASP A 44 3.93 10.76 -51.89
C ASP A 44 2.81 10.94 -50.85
N VAL A 45 1.63 10.35 -51.06
CA VAL A 45 0.53 10.37 -50.08
C VAL A 45 0.90 9.63 -48.80
N ILE A 46 1.52 8.45 -48.90
CA ILE A 46 1.99 7.69 -47.74
C ILE A 46 3.09 8.46 -46.98
N MET A 47 4.04 9.06 -47.70
CA MET A 47 5.09 9.88 -47.09
C MET A 47 4.53 11.13 -46.43
N PHE A 48 3.50 11.75 -47.01
CA PHE A 48 2.76 12.85 -46.41
C PHE A 48 2.08 12.43 -45.10
N LEU A 49 1.40 11.29 -45.07
CA LEU A 49 0.79 10.74 -43.86
C LEU A 49 1.82 10.48 -42.76
N PHE A 50 2.96 9.84 -43.07
CA PHE A 50 4.03 9.64 -42.09
C PHE A 50 4.64 10.95 -41.58
N LYS A 51 4.75 11.98 -42.41
CA LYS A 51 5.19 13.31 -41.97
C LYS A 51 4.18 13.97 -41.02
N VAL A 52 2.89 13.83 -41.28
CA VAL A 52 1.83 14.36 -40.40
C VAL A 52 1.83 13.63 -39.05
N VAL A 53 1.86 12.30 -39.06
CA VAL A 53 1.93 11.47 -37.85
C VAL A 53 3.21 11.76 -37.07
N GLY A 54 4.36 11.86 -37.75
CA GLY A 54 5.63 12.21 -37.13
C GLY A 54 5.56 13.56 -36.42
N LYS A 55 5.03 14.60 -37.06
CA LYS A 55 4.85 15.92 -36.43
C LYS A 55 3.93 15.86 -35.21
N PHE A 56 2.84 15.10 -35.28
CA PHE A 56 1.93 14.91 -34.15
C PHE A 56 2.63 14.25 -32.95
N ILE A 57 3.39 13.16 -33.20
CA ILE A 57 4.21 12.50 -32.17
C ILE A 57 5.23 13.50 -31.59
N GLY A 58 5.89 14.28 -32.43
CA GLY A 58 6.84 15.29 -31.98
C GLY A 58 6.20 16.32 -31.04
N ILE A 59 4.97 16.78 -31.32
CA ILE A 59 4.24 17.72 -30.43
C ILE A 59 3.99 17.06 -29.06
N ILE A 60 3.55 15.80 -29.05
CA ILE A 60 3.31 15.06 -27.80
C ILE A 60 4.60 14.93 -26.98
N LEU A 61 5.72 14.56 -27.61
CA LEU A 61 7.02 14.44 -26.93
C LEU A 61 7.49 15.78 -26.34
N ILE A 62 7.24 16.89 -27.04
CA ILE A 62 7.54 18.24 -26.53
C ILE A 62 6.68 18.55 -25.31
N LEU A 63 5.37 18.30 -25.39
CA LEU A 63 4.45 18.57 -24.28
C LEU A 63 4.82 17.76 -23.05
N ILE A 64 5.05 16.45 -23.20
CA ILE A 64 5.46 15.56 -22.10
C ILE A 64 6.82 16.01 -21.55
N GLY A 65 7.82 16.20 -22.41
CA GLY A 65 9.15 16.63 -22.02
C GLY A 65 9.15 17.95 -21.25
N ALA A 66 8.46 18.96 -21.77
CA ALA A 66 8.38 20.28 -21.16
C ALA A 66 7.58 20.26 -19.86
N ALA A 67 6.41 19.61 -19.85
CA ALA A 67 5.57 19.52 -18.66
C ALA A 67 6.30 18.82 -17.52
N THR A 68 6.98 17.70 -17.78
CA THR A 68 7.76 17.00 -16.75
C THR A 68 8.92 17.85 -16.24
N LEU A 69 9.67 18.54 -17.13
CA LEU A 69 10.77 19.41 -16.70
C LEU A 69 10.29 20.59 -15.85
N ILE A 70 9.16 21.22 -16.22
CA ILE A 70 8.56 22.31 -15.45
C ILE A 70 8.05 21.79 -14.10
N ALA A 71 7.30 20.69 -14.09
CA ALA A 71 6.78 20.09 -12.87
C ALA A 71 7.90 19.67 -11.92
N LEU A 72 8.97 19.09 -12.47
CA LEU A 72 10.13 18.66 -11.69
C LEU A 72 10.94 19.85 -11.17
N PHE A 73 11.10 20.91 -11.98
CA PHE A 73 11.70 22.15 -11.52
C PHE A 73 10.89 22.77 -10.39
N VAL A 74 9.58 22.98 -10.58
CA VAL A 74 8.71 23.59 -9.55
C VAL A 74 8.65 22.71 -8.30
N GLY A 75 8.42 21.41 -8.44
CA GLY A 75 8.28 20.50 -7.30
C GLY A 75 9.56 20.39 -6.47
N LEU A 76 10.69 20.07 -7.09
CA LEU A 76 11.95 19.86 -6.37
C LEU A 76 12.58 21.18 -5.90
N PHE A 77 12.41 22.27 -6.64
CA PHE A 77 12.86 23.60 -6.20
C PHE A 77 12.05 24.08 -4.99
N THR A 78 10.73 23.87 -5.00
CA THR A 78 9.87 24.24 -3.87
C THR A 78 10.32 23.50 -2.61
N VAL A 79 10.42 22.17 -2.65
CA VAL A 79 10.84 21.38 -1.48
C VAL A 79 12.24 21.78 -0.98
N GLY A 80 13.19 22.01 -1.89
CA GLY A 80 14.54 22.42 -1.52
C GLY A 80 14.62 23.82 -0.90
N VAL A 81 13.77 24.78 -1.31
CA VAL A 81 13.73 26.13 -0.74
C VAL A 81 12.95 26.17 0.58
N LEU A 82 11.87 25.39 0.71
CA LEU A 82 11.07 25.35 1.93
C LEU A 82 11.85 24.79 3.14
N ASP A 83 12.77 23.83 2.91
CA ASP A 83 13.69 23.32 3.95
C ASP A 83 14.59 24.43 4.53
N MET A 84 14.99 25.42 3.73
CA MET A 84 15.83 26.53 4.22
C MET A 84 15.09 27.50 5.16
N ILE A 85 13.76 27.51 5.14
CA ILE A 85 12.94 28.44 5.92
C ILE A 85 12.17 27.77 7.07
N HIS A 86 12.51 26.51 7.41
CA HIS A 86 11.99 25.74 8.55
C HIS A 86 10.45 25.83 8.67
N ILE A 87 9.75 25.50 7.58
CA ILE A 87 8.28 25.46 7.58
C ILE A 87 7.80 24.16 8.23
N PRO A 88 6.89 24.22 9.22
CA PRO A 88 6.29 23.04 9.84
C PRO A 88 5.70 22.09 8.79
N GLY A 89 6.15 20.83 8.80
CA GLY A 89 5.76 19.79 7.84
C GLY A 89 6.83 19.42 6.80
N VAL A 90 7.93 20.18 6.70
CA VAL A 90 9.13 19.78 5.92
C VAL A 90 10.21 19.13 6.81
N ASP A 91 10.11 19.35 8.13
CA ASP A 91 11.03 18.80 9.15
C ASP A 91 11.05 17.26 9.21
N PHE A 92 10.05 16.60 8.62
CA PHE A 92 10.01 15.13 8.48
C PHE A 92 11.21 14.57 7.72
N TYR A 93 11.73 15.31 6.74
CA TYR A 93 12.93 14.86 6.04
C TYR A 93 14.09 14.72 7.02
N ASN A 94 14.27 15.71 7.90
CA ASN A 94 15.36 15.71 8.87
C ASN A 94 15.18 14.62 9.95
N MET A 95 13.94 14.24 10.25
CA MET A 95 13.63 13.10 11.11
C MET A 95 14.08 11.76 10.49
N VAL A 96 13.77 11.52 9.21
CA VAL A 96 13.99 10.20 8.58
C VAL A 96 15.31 10.08 7.83
N ASN A 97 15.96 11.18 7.46
CA ASN A 97 17.16 11.18 6.64
C ASN A 97 18.38 10.62 7.39
N SER A 98 18.80 9.43 6.99
CA SER A 98 19.93 8.69 7.53
C SER A 98 21.21 8.90 6.73
N THR A 99 21.13 9.63 5.61
CA THR A 99 22.25 9.78 4.67
C THR A 99 23.14 10.98 4.97
N SER A 100 22.69 11.88 5.85
CA SER A 100 23.26 13.19 6.13
C SER A 100 23.34 14.12 4.91
N ALA A 101 22.74 13.74 3.77
CA ALA A 101 22.65 14.59 2.61
C ALA A 101 21.56 15.65 2.83
N PRO A 102 21.81 16.94 2.57
CA PRO A 102 20.76 17.95 2.59
C PRO A 102 19.66 17.68 1.55
N VAL A 103 18.42 18.08 1.84
CA VAL A 103 17.26 17.92 0.94
C VAL A 103 17.56 18.43 -0.47
N TRP A 104 18.19 19.60 -0.57
CA TRP A 104 18.48 20.24 -1.85
C TRP A 104 19.46 19.41 -2.71
N VAL A 105 20.41 18.69 -2.08
CA VAL A 105 21.34 17.81 -2.81
C VAL A 105 20.58 16.64 -3.41
N VAL A 106 19.74 15.97 -2.61
CA VAL A 106 18.92 14.85 -3.08
C VAL A 106 17.95 15.30 -4.18
N SER A 107 17.35 16.48 -4.00
CA SER A 107 16.47 17.11 -5.00
C SER A 107 17.20 17.42 -6.30
N LEU A 108 18.42 17.94 -6.24
CA LEU A 108 19.23 18.23 -7.42
C LEU A 108 19.66 16.95 -8.15
N LEU A 109 20.05 15.90 -7.42
CA LEU A 109 20.40 14.62 -8.03
C LEU A 109 19.19 13.97 -8.70
N ALA A 110 18.02 14.01 -8.05
CA ALA A 110 16.76 13.54 -8.63
C ALA A 110 16.38 14.34 -9.89
N PHE A 111 16.62 15.66 -9.86
CA PHE A 111 16.45 16.52 -11.03
C PHE A 111 17.31 16.04 -12.20
N PHE A 112 18.58 15.70 -12.00
CA PHE A 112 19.42 15.22 -13.09
C PHE A 112 19.03 13.82 -13.58
N VAL A 113 18.70 12.90 -12.67
CA VAL A 113 18.34 11.51 -13.03
C VAL A 113 17.07 11.45 -13.87
N VAL A 114 16.05 12.24 -13.55
CA VAL A 114 14.79 12.27 -14.30
C VAL A 114 14.82 13.34 -15.40
N GLY A 115 15.34 14.53 -15.11
CA GLY A 115 15.33 15.66 -16.03
C GLY A 115 16.19 15.46 -17.28
N ILE A 116 17.36 14.82 -17.18
CA ILE A 116 18.22 14.62 -18.37
C ILE A 116 17.55 13.69 -19.41
N PRO A 117 16.96 12.54 -19.04
CA PRO A 117 16.15 11.73 -19.97
C PRO A 117 15.02 12.52 -20.62
N PHE A 118 14.24 13.28 -19.84
CA PHE A 118 13.13 14.07 -20.37
C PHE A 118 13.59 15.26 -21.23
N PHE A 119 14.78 15.81 -20.98
CA PHE A 119 15.42 16.76 -21.88
C PHE A 119 15.72 16.13 -23.24
N PHE A 120 16.18 14.88 -23.30
CA PHE A 120 16.36 14.18 -24.58
C PHE A 120 15.04 13.83 -25.27
N VAL A 121 13.97 13.55 -24.52
CA VAL A 121 12.61 13.38 -25.06
C VAL A 121 12.12 14.68 -25.70
N LEU A 122 12.25 15.81 -25.00
CA LEU A 122 11.92 17.13 -25.51
C LEU A 122 12.75 17.45 -26.76
N TYR A 123 14.07 17.24 -26.71
CA TYR A 123 14.96 17.47 -27.83
C TYR A 123 14.62 16.61 -29.05
N LEU A 124 14.25 15.34 -28.84
CA LEU A 124 13.78 14.45 -29.90
C LEU A 124 12.49 14.98 -30.54
N GLY A 125 11.53 15.43 -29.72
CA GLY A 125 10.31 16.09 -30.18
C GLY A 125 10.60 17.33 -31.04
N LEU A 126 11.47 18.24 -30.58
CA LEU A 126 11.90 19.41 -31.36
C LEU A 126 12.56 19.01 -32.68
N LYS A 127 13.39 17.98 -32.69
CA LYS A 127 14.10 17.52 -33.89
C LYS A 127 13.14 16.93 -34.94
N ILE A 128 12.02 16.33 -34.51
CA ILE A 128 10.98 15.83 -35.42
C ILE A 128 10.18 16.98 -36.04
N LEU A 129 9.93 18.06 -35.28
CA LEU A 129 9.20 19.24 -35.79
C LEU A 129 10.06 20.14 -36.67
N VAL A 130 11.34 20.30 -36.33
CA VAL A 130 12.26 21.26 -36.94
C VAL A 130 13.27 20.52 -37.81
N ASN A 131 13.05 20.54 -39.12
CA ASN A 131 13.87 19.84 -40.12
C ASN A 131 15.36 20.23 -40.10
N ASN A 132 15.70 21.44 -39.65
CA ASN A 132 17.06 21.98 -39.62
C ASN A 132 17.56 22.27 -38.18
N LEU A 133 17.11 21.48 -37.19
CA LEU A 133 17.58 21.64 -35.82
C LEU A 133 19.08 21.27 -35.75
N LYS A 134 19.91 22.22 -35.32
CA LYS A 134 21.35 21.97 -35.12
C LYS A 134 21.51 20.84 -34.11
N SER A 135 22.25 19.79 -34.48
CA SER A 135 22.52 18.72 -33.52
C SER A 135 23.30 19.28 -32.34
N ILE A 136 22.89 18.89 -31.14
CA ILE A 136 23.69 19.10 -29.95
C ILE A 136 25.07 18.46 -30.14
N GLY A 137 26.13 19.18 -29.72
CA GLY A 137 27.51 18.74 -29.89
C GLY A 137 27.81 17.49 -29.07
N ASN A 138 28.74 16.66 -29.54
CA ASN A 138 29.09 15.42 -28.86
C ASN A 138 29.59 15.67 -27.42
N ILE A 139 30.32 16.76 -27.21
CA ILE A 139 30.76 17.19 -25.86
C ILE A 139 29.56 17.30 -24.92
N ALA A 140 28.54 18.08 -25.28
CA ALA A 140 27.36 18.26 -24.45
C ALA A 140 26.57 16.95 -24.21
N LYS A 141 26.47 16.06 -25.21
CA LYS A 141 25.82 14.75 -25.04
C LYS A 141 26.54 13.90 -24.00
N PHE A 142 27.86 13.79 -24.12
CA PHE A 142 28.66 12.97 -23.21
C PHE A 142 28.78 13.62 -21.82
N SER A 143 28.79 14.94 -21.73
CA SER A 143 28.71 15.66 -20.44
C SER A 143 27.38 15.39 -19.73
N LEU A 144 26.25 15.45 -20.44
CA LEU A 144 24.93 15.14 -19.86
C LEU A 144 24.83 13.66 -19.46
N LEU A 145 25.37 12.75 -20.27
CA LEU A 145 25.44 11.33 -19.93
C LEU A 145 26.28 11.09 -18.67
N GLY A 146 27.45 11.73 -18.57
CA GLY A 146 28.33 11.65 -17.41
C GLY A 146 27.66 12.20 -16.14
N LEU A 147 27.01 13.37 -16.23
CA LEU A 147 26.26 13.96 -15.13
C LEU A 147 25.09 13.07 -14.69
N TRP A 148 24.37 12.49 -15.64
CA TRP A 148 23.28 11.55 -15.35
C TRP A 148 23.79 10.30 -14.62
N LEU A 149 24.89 9.69 -15.09
CA LEU A 149 25.50 8.52 -14.45
C LEU A 149 25.99 8.82 -13.04
N ILE A 150 26.69 9.94 -12.84
CA ILE A 150 27.16 10.35 -11.51
C ILE A 150 25.96 10.54 -10.58
N SER A 151 24.93 11.26 -11.03
CA SER A 151 23.74 11.52 -10.22
C SER A 151 23.01 10.22 -9.84
N LEU A 152 22.89 9.29 -10.78
CA LEU A 152 22.29 7.98 -10.57
C LEU A 152 23.08 7.16 -9.54
N ILE A 153 24.39 7.04 -9.72
CA ILE A 153 25.26 6.28 -8.80
C ILE A 153 25.21 6.88 -7.40
N THR A 154 25.27 8.20 -7.27
CA THR A 154 25.17 8.88 -5.97
C THR A 154 23.81 8.63 -5.31
N LEU A 155 22.69 8.75 -6.04
CA LEU A 155 21.37 8.43 -5.48
C LEU A 155 21.25 6.97 -5.05
N VAL A 156 21.80 6.03 -5.81
CA VAL A 156 21.81 4.61 -5.43
C VAL A 156 22.58 4.41 -4.12
N VAL A 157 23.75 5.03 -3.97
CA VAL A 157 24.55 4.95 -2.74
C VAL A 157 23.80 5.56 -1.55
N LEU A 158 23.15 6.72 -1.73
CA LEU A 158 22.33 7.35 -0.70
C LEU A 158 21.12 6.47 -0.34
N GLY A 159 20.45 5.87 -1.33
CA GLY A 159 19.35 4.94 -1.11
C GLY A 159 19.76 3.69 -0.35
N ILE A 160 20.92 3.11 -0.66
CA ILE A 160 21.48 1.98 0.08
C ILE A 160 21.79 2.39 1.52
N ARG A 161 22.39 3.57 1.75
CA ARG A 161 22.65 4.06 3.11
C ARG A 161 21.35 4.29 3.90
N GLN A 162 20.33 4.85 3.25
CA GLN A 162 19.03 5.04 3.86
C GLN A 162 18.39 3.71 4.28
N ALA A 163 18.43 2.71 3.40
CA ALA A 163 17.91 1.37 3.70
C ALA A 163 18.74 0.65 4.77
N ALA A 164 20.07 0.76 4.69
CA ALA A 164 20.99 0.13 5.65
C ALA A 164 20.79 0.66 7.07
N ALA A 165 20.35 1.91 7.24
CA ALA A 165 20.08 2.48 8.56
C ALA A 165 18.99 1.75 9.36
N HIS A 166 18.17 0.91 8.71
CA HIS A 166 17.15 0.08 9.35
C HIS A 166 17.44 -1.43 9.21
N ALA A 167 18.69 -1.83 8.89
CA ALA A 167 19.00 -3.22 8.56
C ALA A 167 19.12 -4.16 9.78
N TYR A 168 19.47 -3.60 10.95
CA TYR A 168 19.65 -4.37 12.18
C TYR A 168 18.83 -3.77 13.31
N SER A 169 18.34 -4.62 14.20
CA SER A 169 17.62 -4.24 15.42
C SER A 169 18.37 -4.81 16.62
N ASP A 170 18.54 -4.01 17.68
CA ASP A 170 19.10 -4.44 18.96
C ASP A 170 18.47 -3.65 20.11
N SER A 171 18.72 -4.09 21.34
CA SER A 171 18.04 -3.59 22.52
C SER A 171 18.96 -3.40 23.72
N ILE A 172 18.56 -2.48 24.59
CA ILE A 172 19.09 -2.37 25.95
C ILE A 172 17.98 -2.66 26.95
N SER A 173 18.27 -3.48 27.94
CA SER A 173 17.31 -3.86 28.98
C SER A 173 17.85 -3.49 30.36
N THR A 174 16.99 -2.88 31.18
CA THR A 174 17.23 -2.66 32.60
C THR A 174 16.12 -3.33 33.39
N GLU A 175 16.49 -4.09 34.41
CA GLU A 175 15.55 -4.75 35.31
C GLU A 175 15.78 -4.24 36.73
N GLN A 176 14.69 -3.83 37.39
CA GLN A 176 14.72 -3.29 38.74
C GLN A 176 13.62 -3.92 39.59
N THR A 177 13.93 -4.15 40.86
CA THR A 177 12.93 -4.54 41.86
C THR A 177 12.17 -3.31 42.33
N LEU A 178 10.84 -3.39 42.37
CA LEU A 178 10.01 -2.30 42.89
C LEU A 178 9.76 -2.52 44.38
N ASN A 179 10.12 -1.52 45.18
CA ASN A 179 9.83 -1.49 46.61
C ASN A 179 8.68 -0.52 46.84
N PHE A 180 7.56 -1.02 47.33
CA PHE A 180 6.41 -0.19 47.70
C PHE A 180 6.54 0.21 49.16
N GLU A 181 6.24 1.46 49.48
CA GLU A 181 6.30 1.98 50.85
C GLU A 181 5.28 1.27 51.77
N VAL A 182 4.14 0.86 51.20
CA VAL A 182 3.07 0.15 51.89
C VAL A 182 2.80 -1.18 51.20
N PRO A 183 2.94 -2.33 51.89
CA PRO A 183 2.49 -3.61 51.36
C PRO A 183 0.99 -3.55 51.08
N SER A 184 0.62 -3.72 49.82
CA SER A 184 -0.77 -3.76 49.36
C SER A 184 -0.99 -5.02 48.56
N ASP A 185 -2.18 -5.61 48.67
CA ASP A 185 -2.60 -6.73 47.82
C ASP A 185 -2.99 -6.27 46.41
N THR A 186 -3.23 -4.96 46.25
CA THR A 186 -3.63 -4.31 44.99
C THR A 186 -2.48 -3.47 44.43
N LEU A 187 -2.12 -3.74 43.18
CA LEU A 187 -1.19 -2.95 42.37
C LEU A 187 -2.00 -2.02 41.47
N GLN A 188 -1.77 -0.71 41.59
CA GLN A 188 -2.34 0.26 40.66
C GLN A 188 -1.33 0.57 39.55
N ILE A 189 -1.80 0.63 38.31
CA ILE A 189 -1.01 1.01 37.14
C ILE A 189 -1.67 2.21 36.50
N SER A 190 -1.01 3.35 36.52
CA SER A 190 -1.47 4.57 35.87
C SER A 190 -0.60 4.86 34.64
N MET A 191 -1.22 5.36 33.59
CA MET A 191 -0.52 5.76 32.36
C MET A 191 -0.51 7.28 32.28
N HIS A 192 0.67 7.87 32.39
CA HIS A 192 0.88 9.30 32.29
C HIS A 192 1.07 9.70 30.84
N SER A 193 0.08 10.43 30.29
CA SER A 193 0.16 10.96 28.93
C SER A 193 0.92 12.26 28.87
N SER A 194 1.82 12.40 27.89
CA SER A 194 2.54 13.66 27.69
C SER A 194 1.59 14.82 27.37
N ASP A 195 1.75 15.95 28.07
CA ASP A 195 1.12 17.23 27.72
C ASP A 195 1.43 17.67 26.28
N LEU A 196 2.54 17.18 25.71
CA LEU A 196 2.96 17.43 24.33
C LEU A 196 2.00 16.78 23.32
N TYR A 197 1.40 15.64 23.66
CA TYR A 197 0.42 14.94 22.82
C TYR A 197 -0.99 15.55 22.89
N GLN A 198 -1.38 16.07 24.05
CA GLN A 198 -2.73 16.63 24.23
C GLN A 198 -2.97 17.90 23.39
N LYS A 199 -1.90 18.64 23.06
CA LYS A 199 -1.93 19.75 22.11
C LYS A 199 -1.95 19.22 20.67
N ARG A 200 -3.11 18.76 20.19
CA ARG A 200 -3.37 18.35 18.79
C ARG A 200 -3.07 19.48 17.77
N ARG A 201 -1.80 19.74 17.48
CA ARG A 201 -1.39 20.73 16.47
C ARG A 201 -0.33 20.26 15.49
N ASN A 202 0.30 19.11 15.70
CA ASN A 202 1.40 18.67 14.84
C ASN A 202 1.07 17.39 14.09
N MET A 203 1.47 17.36 12.82
CA MET A 203 1.45 16.20 11.95
C MET A 203 2.27 15.07 12.59
N ALA A 204 1.68 13.90 12.81
CA ALA A 204 2.37 12.70 13.27
C ALA A 204 2.51 11.71 12.10
N ILE A 205 3.67 11.08 11.98
CA ILE A 205 3.91 9.99 11.03
C ILE A 205 4.17 8.74 11.86
N ASP A 206 3.32 7.73 11.68
CA ASP A 206 3.44 6.43 12.34
C ASP A 206 3.56 6.52 13.87
N GLY A 207 2.77 7.40 14.49
CA GLY A 207 2.79 7.61 15.94
C GLY A 207 3.98 8.43 16.46
N VAL A 208 4.84 8.95 15.58
CA VAL A 208 5.97 9.83 15.93
C VAL A 208 5.70 11.27 15.55
N MET A 209 6.01 12.17 16.49
CA MET A 209 5.91 13.63 16.32
C MET A 209 7.22 14.33 16.67
N VAL A 210 7.45 15.47 16.01
CA VAL A 210 8.52 16.42 16.37
C VAL A 210 7.92 17.51 17.25
N THR A 211 8.57 17.81 18.37
CA THR A 211 8.20 18.90 19.27
C THR A 211 9.43 19.50 19.92
N SER A 212 9.28 20.67 20.54
CA SER A 212 10.33 21.26 21.37
C SER A 212 10.23 20.75 22.81
N ALA A 213 11.38 20.39 23.39
CA ALA A 213 11.56 20.19 24.82
C ALA A 213 11.45 21.53 25.59
N GLU A 214 11.45 21.49 26.92
CA GLU A 214 11.32 22.68 27.77
C GLU A 214 12.44 23.71 27.56
N ASP A 215 13.63 23.25 27.17
CA ASP A 215 14.80 24.09 26.86
C ASP A 215 14.79 24.65 25.42
N GLY A 216 13.80 24.27 24.62
CA GLY A 216 13.64 24.68 23.22
C GLY A 216 14.32 23.76 22.19
N GLU A 217 15.01 22.69 22.61
CA GLU A 217 15.59 21.73 21.67
C GLU A 217 14.50 20.88 20.99
N GLU A 218 14.66 20.59 19.69
CA GLU A 218 13.75 19.69 18.98
C GLU A 218 14.01 18.22 19.36
N ILE A 219 12.95 17.52 19.74
CA ILE A 219 12.94 16.12 20.12
C ILE A 219 11.87 15.35 19.33
N LEU A 220 12.13 14.06 19.18
CA LEU A 220 11.15 13.08 18.73
C LEU A 220 10.39 12.55 19.92
N VAL A 221 9.08 12.49 19.80
CA VAL A 221 8.18 11.85 20.76
C VAL A 221 7.42 10.76 20.03
N SER A 222 7.43 9.54 20.57
CA SER A 222 6.72 8.38 20.02
C SER A 222 5.79 7.80 21.08
N ASP A 223 4.66 7.26 20.65
CA ASP A 223 3.74 6.54 21.52
C ASP A 223 3.92 5.01 21.49
N ASP A 224 4.97 4.50 20.83
CA ASP A 224 5.28 3.06 20.78
C ASP A 224 5.91 2.56 22.10
N VAL A 225 5.12 2.69 23.16
CA VAL A 225 5.36 2.11 24.47
C VAL A 225 4.37 0.98 24.67
N ARG A 226 4.89 -0.20 25.02
CA ARG A 226 4.11 -1.42 25.18
C ARG A 226 4.21 -1.95 26.59
N LEU A 227 3.05 -2.26 27.17
CA LEU A 227 2.96 -2.85 28.50
C LEU A 227 2.76 -4.37 28.39
N SER A 228 3.48 -5.12 29.20
CA SER A 228 3.25 -6.55 29.40
C SER A 228 3.27 -6.86 30.88
N LEU A 229 2.23 -7.52 31.35
CA LEU A 229 2.14 -8.07 32.69
C LEU A 229 2.51 -9.54 32.60
N LYS A 230 3.48 -9.97 33.41
CA LYS A 230 3.93 -11.37 33.46
C LYS A 230 3.93 -11.84 34.89
N LYS A 231 3.67 -13.13 35.10
CA LYS A 231 3.79 -13.71 36.43
C LYS A 231 5.24 -13.65 36.93
N SER A 232 5.44 -13.14 38.14
CA SER A 232 6.72 -13.20 38.84
C SER A 232 7.02 -14.64 39.30
N LYS A 233 8.30 -14.96 39.45
CA LYS A 233 8.75 -16.27 39.95
C LYS A 233 8.68 -16.34 41.49
N ASP A 234 8.54 -15.20 42.15
CA ASP A 234 8.50 -15.05 43.59
C ASP A 234 7.46 -13.99 43.99
N SER A 235 7.45 -13.59 45.26
CA SER A 235 6.54 -12.61 45.83
C SER A 235 6.93 -11.15 45.56
N ILE A 236 7.92 -10.92 44.69
CA ILE A 236 8.46 -9.58 44.43
C ILE A 236 7.94 -9.07 43.09
N VAL A 237 7.50 -7.80 43.08
CA VAL A 237 7.18 -7.09 41.84
C VAL A 237 8.47 -6.53 41.23
N ARG A 238 8.69 -6.79 39.95
CA ARG A 238 9.82 -6.25 39.20
C ARG A 238 9.34 -5.51 37.97
N ILE A 239 10.08 -4.49 37.58
CA ILE A 239 9.92 -3.82 36.30
C ILE A 239 11.14 -4.12 35.43
N LYS A 240 10.89 -4.51 34.18
CA LYS A 240 11.92 -4.59 33.15
C LYS A 240 11.56 -3.65 32.03
N ILE A 241 12.44 -2.69 31.77
CA ILE A 241 12.32 -1.75 30.67
C ILE A 241 13.32 -2.19 29.61
N ARG A 242 12.82 -2.59 28.46
CA ARG A 242 13.60 -2.89 27.28
C ARG A 242 13.34 -1.79 26.26
N LYS A 243 14.41 -1.19 25.76
CA LYS A 243 14.39 -0.16 24.72
C LYS A 243 14.97 -0.79 23.47
N ASP A 244 14.28 -0.66 22.35
CA ASP A 244 14.64 -1.24 21.06
C ASP A 244 14.80 -0.12 20.03
N ALA A 245 15.75 -0.29 19.12
CA ALA A 245 15.91 0.60 17.97
C ALA A 245 16.60 -0.14 16.83
N ASN A 246 16.47 0.43 15.62
CA ASN A 246 17.17 -0.01 14.44
C ASN A 246 18.46 0.79 14.18
N GLY A 247 19.38 0.20 13.43
CA GLY A 247 20.64 0.81 13.03
C GLY A 247 21.31 0.09 11.86
N SER A 248 22.42 0.64 11.39
CA SER A 248 23.25 0.03 10.33
C SER A 248 24.15 -1.10 10.82
N SER A 249 24.21 -1.31 12.13
CA SER A 249 24.82 -2.46 12.80
C SER A 249 24.16 -2.70 14.15
N PHE A 250 24.33 -3.90 14.73
CA PHE A 250 23.84 -4.20 16.09
C PHE A 250 24.37 -3.21 17.15
N ASN A 251 25.65 -2.82 17.07
CA ASN A 251 26.25 -1.88 18.02
C ASN A 251 25.61 -0.48 17.92
N GLU A 252 25.38 0.01 16.70
CA GLU A 252 24.73 1.31 16.48
C GLU A 252 23.25 1.27 16.93
N ALA A 253 22.53 0.21 16.59
CA ALA A 253 21.15 -0.01 17.03
C ALA A 253 21.06 0.02 18.57
N LYS A 254 21.99 -0.64 19.25
CA LYS A 254 22.07 -0.64 20.72
C LYS A 254 22.42 0.73 21.31
N GLU A 255 23.31 1.50 20.66
CA GLU A 255 23.64 2.86 21.07
C GLU A 255 22.41 3.77 20.96
N ILE A 256 21.70 3.72 19.84
CA ILE A 256 20.46 4.49 19.61
C ILE A 256 19.39 4.08 20.63
N ALA A 257 19.21 2.78 20.89
CA ALA A 257 18.29 2.28 21.90
C ALA A 257 18.65 2.78 23.31
N GLY A 258 19.95 2.95 23.60
CA GLY A 258 20.45 3.57 24.83
C GLY A 258 20.09 5.05 24.98
N ASN A 259 19.93 5.76 23.87
CA ASN A 259 19.56 7.17 23.81
C ASN A 259 18.04 7.40 23.81
N ILE A 260 17.23 6.36 23.97
CA ILE A 260 15.79 6.49 24.20
C ILE A 260 15.58 6.91 25.65
N GLU A 261 14.82 7.97 25.86
CA GLU A 261 14.41 8.47 27.16
C GLU A 261 13.00 7.94 27.46
N TYR A 262 12.87 7.32 28.64
CA TYR A 262 11.64 6.73 29.14
C TYR A 262 11.70 6.71 30.66
N SER A 263 10.63 7.13 31.32
CA SER A 263 10.58 7.24 32.77
C SER A 263 9.33 6.59 33.36
N TYR A 264 9.41 6.30 34.65
CA TYR A 264 8.30 5.83 35.47
C TYR A 264 8.48 6.31 36.90
N ALA A 265 7.39 6.44 37.64
CA ALA A 265 7.39 6.75 39.06
C ALA A 265 6.65 5.66 39.85
N VAL A 266 6.97 5.54 41.13
CA VAL A 266 6.27 4.67 42.07
C VAL A 266 5.84 5.51 43.25
N GLU A 267 4.54 5.60 43.48
CA GLU A 267 3.94 6.38 44.55
C GLU A 267 2.98 5.47 45.33
N GLY A 268 3.30 5.18 46.60
CA GLY A 268 2.53 4.23 47.40
C GLY A 268 2.50 2.83 46.79
N ASN A 269 1.35 2.41 46.25
CA ASN A 269 1.13 1.15 45.53
C ASN A 269 0.82 1.36 44.03
N THR A 270 1.02 2.58 43.53
CA THR A 270 0.76 2.96 42.13
C THR A 270 2.07 3.04 41.37
N ILE A 271 2.12 2.38 40.22
CA ILE A 271 3.20 2.52 39.24
C ILE A 271 2.67 3.46 38.15
N ILE A 272 3.28 4.62 38.03
CA ILE A 272 2.96 5.62 37.01
C ILE A 272 3.94 5.41 35.86
N LEU A 273 3.44 4.97 34.71
CA LEU A 273 4.22 4.69 33.51
C LEU A 273 3.98 5.79 32.48
N ASP A 274 5.03 6.35 31.91
CA ASP A 274 4.86 7.22 30.74
C ASP A 274 4.28 6.40 29.58
N ASP A 275 3.28 6.92 28.88
CA ASP A 275 2.71 6.27 27.68
C ASP A 275 3.44 6.65 26.39
N PHE A 276 4.61 7.28 26.53
CA PHE A 276 5.41 7.82 25.45
C PHE A 276 6.90 7.62 25.73
N LEU A 277 7.70 7.71 24.67
CA LEU A 277 9.15 7.77 24.72
C LEU A 277 9.63 9.04 24.01
N THR A 278 10.79 9.54 24.42
CA THR A 278 11.45 10.67 23.77
C THR A 278 12.85 10.31 23.30
N THR A 279 13.32 11.00 22.27
CA THR A 279 14.72 10.93 21.85
C THR A 279 15.13 12.17 21.08
N SER A 280 16.43 12.50 21.08
CA SER A 280 16.95 13.64 20.32
C SER A 280 16.75 13.47 18.81
N MET A 281 16.47 14.57 18.10
CA MET A 281 16.43 14.63 16.62
C MET A 281 17.72 14.16 15.93
N ARG A 282 18.84 14.09 16.67
CA ARG A 282 20.11 13.53 16.17
C ARG A 282 20.05 12.02 15.98
N ASN A 283 19.27 11.31 16.79
CA ASN A 283 19.15 9.85 16.73
C ASN A 283 18.32 9.39 15.52
N LYS A 284 17.58 10.31 14.88
CA LYS A 284 16.69 10.06 13.74
C LYS A 284 15.57 9.07 14.06
N PHE A 285 14.60 8.94 13.17
CA PHE A 285 13.61 7.87 13.30
C PHE A 285 14.25 6.53 12.93
N ARG A 286 14.18 5.57 13.85
CA ARG A 286 14.86 4.27 13.81
C ARG A 286 13.97 3.18 14.41
N ASP A 287 12.65 3.30 14.26
CA ASP A 287 11.67 2.37 14.84
C ASP A 287 11.90 2.19 16.34
N GLN A 288 12.09 3.31 17.06
CA GLN A 288 12.32 3.29 18.50
C GLN A 288 11.07 2.85 19.25
N GLU A 289 11.23 1.86 20.11
CA GLU A 289 10.15 1.23 20.87
C GLU A 289 10.58 1.00 22.32
N VAL A 290 9.63 1.08 23.25
CA VAL A 290 9.83 0.71 24.66
C VAL A 290 8.89 -0.40 25.06
N TRP A 291 9.46 -1.50 25.55
CA TRP A 291 8.74 -2.60 26.19
C TRP A 291 8.88 -2.51 27.71
N VAL A 292 7.77 -2.21 28.38
CA VAL A 292 7.64 -2.25 29.83
C VAL A 292 7.05 -3.60 30.23
N THR A 293 7.82 -4.41 30.92
CA THR A 293 7.34 -5.67 31.49
C THR A 293 7.26 -5.57 33.00
N LEU A 294 6.06 -5.65 33.57
CA LEU A 294 5.85 -5.79 35.01
C LEU A 294 5.72 -7.26 35.36
N PHE A 295 6.63 -7.75 36.20
CA PHE A 295 6.54 -9.07 36.79
C PHE A 295 5.73 -8.98 38.08
N VAL A 296 4.54 -9.55 38.09
CA VAL A 296 3.58 -9.46 39.19
C VAL A 296 3.41 -10.83 39.85
N PRO A 297 3.53 -10.97 41.18
CA PRO A 297 3.27 -12.22 41.88
C PRO A 297 1.86 -12.75 41.64
N LYS A 298 1.72 -14.09 41.65
CA LYS A 298 0.41 -14.76 41.57
C LYS A 298 -0.52 -14.24 42.67
N GLY A 299 -1.79 -14.01 42.33
CA GLY A 299 -2.86 -13.67 43.28
C GLY A 299 -2.90 -12.20 43.68
N LYS A 300 -1.96 -11.38 43.20
CA LYS A 300 -2.00 -9.93 43.38
C LYS A 300 -3.07 -9.33 42.45
N THR A 301 -3.88 -8.44 43.01
CA THR A 301 -4.91 -7.70 42.27
C THR A 301 -4.25 -6.57 41.50
N ILE A 302 -4.71 -6.30 40.29
CA ILE A 302 -4.21 -5.29 39.37
C ILE A 302 -5.39 -4.43 38.94
N GLN A 303 -5.25 -3.12 39.12
CA GLN A 303 -6.20 -2.13 38.68
C GLN A 303 -5.48 -1.07 37.86
N PHE A 304 -6.16 -0.53 36.86
CA PHE A 304 -5.64 0.56 36.07
C PHE A 304 -6.32 1.86 36.47
N ASP A 305 -5.58 2.96 36.38
CA ASP A 305 -6.13 4.30 36.54
C ASP A 305 -6.36 4.90 35.16
N ASN A 306 -7.62 5.15 34.80
CA ASN A 306 -8.03 5.55 33.46
C ASN A 306 -7.95 7.09 33.28
N GLU A 307 -6.78 7.66 33.57
CA GLU A 307 -6.51 9.08 33.30
C GLU A 307 -5.94 9.31 31.88
N SER A 308 -5.49 8.25 31.20
CA SER A 308 -4.95 8.35 29.84
C SER A 308 -6.07 8.39 28.79
N VAL A 309 -5.93 9.30 27.82
CA VAL A 309 -6.86 9.42 26.68
C VAL A 309 -6.65 8.28 25.65
N ARG A 310 -5.65 7.42 25.85
CA ARG A 310 -5.23 6.39 24.90
C ARG A 310 -5.40 4.98 25.45
N CYS A 311 -5.72 4.06 24.55
CA CYS A 311 -5.71 2.63 24.88
C CYS A 311 -4.30 2.17 25.20
N ILE A 312 -4.17 1.33 26.24
CA ILE A 312 -2.89 0.78 26.64
C ILE A 312 -2.45 -0.28 25.62
N ARG A 313 -1.30 -0.10 24.97
CA ARG A 313 -0.73 -1.12 24.08
C ARG A 313 -0.25 -2.33 24.89
N MET A 314 -1.17 -3.21 25.24
CA MET A 314 -0.92 -4.36 26.11
C MET A 314 -0.67 -5.64 25.30
N GLY A 315 0.41 -6.35 25.63
CA GLY A 315 0.76 -7.65 25.06
C GLY A 315 0.45 -8.85 25.96
N THR A 316 -0.38 -8.65 26.99
CA THR A 316 -0.73 -9.67 27.99
C THR A 316 -2.01 -10.39 27.59
N ARG A 317 -2.05 -11.70 27.78
CA ARG A 317 -3.29 -12.49 27.61
C ARG A 317 -4.22 -12.31 28.80
N ASN A 318 -5.50 -12.29 28.53
CA ASN A 318 -6.55 -12.26 29.53
C ASN A 318 -7.62 -13.29 29.19
N ASP A 319 -8.34 -13.77 30.21
CA ASP A 319 -9.33 -14.85 30.09
C ASP A 319 -10.67 -14.43 29.46
N SER A 320 -10.85 -13.15 29.18
CA SER A 320 -12.09 -12.57 28.63
C SER A 320 -11.90 -12.05 27.19
N ASP A 321 -10.76 -12.38 26.55
CA ASP A 321 -10.32 -11.89 25.23
C ASP A 321 -10.47 -10.37 25.01
N MET A 322 -10.42 -9.60 26.09
CA MET A 322 -10.67 -8.16 26.07
C MET A 322 -9.59 -7.40 25.31
N GLY A 323 -10.04 -6.43 24.53
CA GLY A 323 -9.18 -5.55 23.75
C GLY A 323 -8.36 -4.58 24.61
N ARG A 324 -7.32 -4.03 24.00
CA ARG A 324 -6.37 -3.06 24.60
C ARG A 324 -7.01 -1.82 25.26
N CYS A 325 -8.21 -1.44 24.81
CA CYS A 325 -8.92 -0.26 25.32
C CYS A 325 -9.83 -0.59 26.51
N GLU A 326 -10.26 -1.85 26.65
CA GLU A 326 -11.25 -2.27 27.65
C GLU A 326 -10.57 -2.80 28.92
N VAL A 327 -9.38 -3.39 28.80
CA VAL A 327 -8.59 -3.88 29.92
C VAL A 327 -8.50 -2.89 31.10
N PRO A 328 -8.28 -1.57 30.89
CA PRO A 328 -8.16 -0.62 32.00
C PRO A 328 -9.44 -0.43 32.82
N ASP A 329 -10.60 -0.77 32.26
CA ASP A 329 -11.91 -0.51 32.90
C ASP A 329 -12.29 -1.57 33.94
N TYR A 330 -11.49 -2.65 34.05
CA TYR A 330 -11.77 -3.81 34.89
C TYR A 330 -10.64 -4.11 35.88
N THR A 331 -10.99 -4.86 36.92
CA THR A 331 -10.11 -5.40 37.94
C THR A 331 -9.63 -6.80 37.56
N TRP A 332 -8.32 -7.00 37.65
CA TRP A 332 -7.66 -8.24 37.25
C TRP A 332 -6.91 -8.90 38.40
N ILE A 333 -6.78 -10.22 38.38
CA ILE A 333 -5.87 -10.96 39.26
C ILE A 333 -4.82 -11.68 38.40
N MET A 334 -3.56 -11.66 38.84
CA MET A 334 -2.51 -12.43 38.19
C MET A 334 -2.68 -13.94 38.45
N GLY A 335 -3.05 -14.67 37.40
CA GLY A 335 -3.25 -16.12 37.43
C GLY A 335 -1.98 -16.93 37.71
N ALA A 336 -2.16 -18.20 38.08
CA ALA A 336 -1.05 -19.12 38.32
C ALA A 336 -0.34 -19.54 37.01
N ASP A 337 -1.10 -19.59 35.93
CA ASP A 337 -0.72 -19.77 34.53
C ASP A 337 -0.01 -18.53 33.94
N GLY A 338 -0.20 -17.36 34.57
CA GLY A 338 0.34 -16.08 34.13
C GLY A 338 -0.58 -15.32 33.16
N GLU A 339 -1.81 -15.78 33.03
CA GLU A 339 -2.89 -15.05 32.37
C GLU A 339 -3.60 -14.14 33.38
N LEU A 340 -4.12 -13.00 32.92
CA LEU A 340 -4.95 -12.15 33.76
C LEU A 340 -6.35 -12.73 33.86
N LYS A 341 -6.84 -12.84 35.10
CA LYS A 341 -8.19 -13.33 35.39
C LYS A 341 -9.09 -12.18 35.80
N CYS A 342 -10.14 -11.93 35.02
CA CYS A 342 -11.03 -10.82 35.31
C CYS A 342 -11.87 -11.06 36.57
N GLN A 343 -12.17 -10.00 37.33
CA GLN A 343 -12.94 -10.10 38.57
C GLN A 343 -14.33 -9.44 38.49
N ASP A 344 -14.49 -8.46 37.62
CA ASP A 344 -15.67 -7.60 37.49
C ASP A 344 -16.06 -7.37 36.01
N CYS A 345 -15.63 -8.28 35.13
CA CYS A 345 -16.03 -8.26 33.72
C CYS A 345 -17.55 -8.40 33.59
N PRO A 346 -18.17 -7.76 32.58
CA PRO A 346 -19.54 -8.03 32.24
C PRO A 346 -19.67 -9.52 31.94
N GLU A 347 -20.75 -10.13 32.41
CA GLU A 347 -21.12 -11.45 31.92
C GLU A 347 -21.24 -11.33 30.41
N VAL A 348 -20.44 -12.12 29.68
CA VAL A 348 -20.64 -12.32 28.26
C VAL A 348 -22.04 -12.91 28.15
N ILE A 349 -23.01 -12.06 27.79
CA ILE A 349 -24.25 -12.56 27.22
C ILE A 349 -23.77 -13.15 25.90
N GLU A 350 -23.49 -14.46 25.90
CA GLU A 350 -23.65 -15.23 24.68
C GLU A 350 -25.10 -14.94 24.31
N ASP A 351 -25.29 -14.09 23.29
CA ASP A 351 -26.61 -13.93 22.70
C ASP A 351 -27.03 -15.36 22.32
N GLU A 352 -27.88 -15.95 23.17
CA GLU A 352 -28.61 -17.16 22.87
C GLU A 352 -29.46 -16.80 21.67
N ASP A 353 -28.89 -17.01 20.48
CA ASP A 353 -29.55 -17.32 19.22
C ASP A 353 -31.00 -16.81 19.20
N ASP A 354 -31.12 -15.48 19.08
CA ASP A 354 -32.39 -14.74 19.13
C ASP A 354 -33.16 -14.95 17.82
N GLY A 355 -33.27 -16.20 17.35
CA GLY A 355 -34.14 -16.63 16.26
C GLY A 355 -33.91 -15.97 14.90
N ASP A 356 -32.84 -15.20 14.72
CA ASP A 356 -32.53 -14.40 13.54
C ASP A 356 -31.42 -15.02 12.69
N GLY A 357 -31.51 -16.34 12.51
CA GLY A 357 -30.76 -17.05 11.49
C GLY A 357 -29.33 -17.44 11.89
N HIS A 358 -28.82 -18.47 11.23
CA HIS A 358 -27.51 -19.05 11.48
C HIS A 358 -26.76 -19.31 10.17
N ILE A 359 -25.43 -19.33 10.28
CA ILE A 359 -24.53 -19.77 9.21
C ILE A 359 -23.57 -20.80 9.80
N ILE A 360 -23.71 -22.06 9.39
CA ILE A 360 -22.86 -23.17 9.81
C ILE A 360 -22.05 -23.65 8.60
N ILE A 361 -20.72 -23.71 8.76
CA ILE A 361 -19.80 -24.25 7.76
C ILE A 361 -18.90 -25.27 8.47
N ASN A 362 -19.03 -26.54 8.12
CA ASN A 362 -18.28 -27.63 8.73
C ASN A 362 -17.94 -28.73 7.70
N GLU A 363 -17.42 -29.87 8.17
CA GLU A 363 -17.05 -31.01 7.32
C GLU A 363 -18.27 -31.67 6.63
N ASP A 364 -19.47 -31.52 7.18
CA ASP A 364 -20.72 -32.09 6.66
C ASP A 364 -21.38 -31.20 5.59
N GLY A 365 -20.93 -29.94 5.45
CA GLY A 365 -21.39 -29.02 4.41
C GLY A 365 -21.62 -27.58 4.86
N ILE A 366 -22.54 -26.90 4.16
CA ILE A 366 -22.95 -25.50 4.41
C ILE A 366 -24.44 -25.49 4.74
N ASP A 367 -24.82 -24.89 5.87
CA ASP A 367 -26.21 -24.67 6.32
C ASP A 367 -26.41 -23.19 6.64
N ILE A 368 -27.31 -22.54 5.92
CA ILE A 368 -27.65 -21.12 6.06
C ILE A 368 -29.16 -21.02 6.26
N ASP A 369 -29.58 -20.33 7.32
CA ASP A 369 -30.97 -19.93 7.55
C ASP A 369 -30.93 -18.45 7.93
N ILE A 370 -31.60 -17.59 7.17
CA ILE A 370 -31.66 -16.15 7.42
C ILE A 370 -33.13 -15.77 7.40
N LYS A 371 -33.59 -15.06 8.43
CA LYS A 371 -34.95 -14.52 8.51
C LYS A 371 -34.85 -13.02 8.77
N ASP A 372 -35.44 -12.21 7.90
CA ASP A 372 -35.47 -10.75 8.06
C ASP A 372 -36.86 -10.20 7.68
N ASN A 373 -37.55 -9.59 8.64
CA ASN A 373 -38.77 -8.80 8.43
C ASN A 373 -39.88 -9.45 7.56
N GLY A 374 -40.00 -10.78 7.60
CA GLY A 374 -41.00 -11.54 6.86
C GLY A 374 -40.42 -12.37 5.72
N ASP A 375 -39.23 -12.03 5.26
CA ASP A 375 -38.51 -12.76 4.23
C ASP A 375 -37.65 -13.84 4.87
N SER A 376 -37.52 -14.98 4.19
CA SER A 376 -36.68 -16.08 4.66
C SER A 376 -35.82 -16.66 3.54
N PHE A 377 -34.58 -17.01 3.88
CA PHE A 377 -33.65 -17.69 2.98
C PHE A 377 -33.02 -18.88 3.71
N GLU A 378 -33.29 -20.08 3.22
CA GLU A 378 -32.67 -21.33 3.68
C GLU A 378 -31.80 -21.92 2.57
N MET A 379 -30.54 -22.25 2.84
CA MET A 379 -29.67 -23.00 1.93
C MET A 379 -28.93 -24.11 2.65
N LYS A 380 -29.04 -25.34 2.14
CA LYS A 380 -28.26 -26.50 2.58
C LYS A 380 -27.48 -27.09 1.42
N ILE A 381 -26.18 -27.28 1.61
CA ILE A 381 -25.28 -27.94 0.67
C ILE A 381 -24.57 -29.06 1.42
N ASN A 382 -24.80 -30.31 1.03
CA ASN A 382 -24.14 -31.47 1.60
C ASN A 382 -23.85 -32.54 0.52
N GLU A 383 -23.37 -33.72 0.90
CA GLU A 383 -23.11 -34.83 -0.03
C GLU A 383 -24.37 -35.29 -0.80
N ASP A 384 -25.57 -35.05 -0.25
CA ASP A 384 -26.84 -35.43 -0.88
C ASP A 384 -27.32 -34.43 -1.94
N GLY A 385 -26.73 -33.22 -1.99
CA GLY A 385 -27.05 -32.20 -2.97
C GLY A 385 -27.15 -30.76 -2.44
N VAL A 386 -27.84 -29.91 -3.22
CA VAL A 386 -28.07 -28.49 -2.91
C VAL A 386 -29.57 -28.23 -2.79
N LYS A 387 -29.99 -27.66 -1.65
CA LYS A 387 -31.35 -27.20 -1.40
C LYS A 387 -31.35 -25.72 -1.10
N ILE A 388 -32.18 -24.95 -1.80
CA ILE A 388 -32.37 -23.52 -1.58
C ILE A 388 -33.87 -23.25 -1.47
N LYS A 389 -34.28 -22.55 -0.42
CA LYS A 389 -35.60 -21.96 -0.29
C LYS A 389 -35.47 -20.46 -0.06
N ALA A 390 -36.26 -19.67 -0.77
CA ALA A 390 -36.42 -18.25 -0.49
C ALA A 390 -37.90 -17.92 -0.50
N ASP A 391 -38.35 -17.16 0.50
CA ASP A 391 -39.73 -16.69 0.65
C ASP A 391 -39.68 -15.17 0.82
N ASP A 392 -40.37 -14.44 -0.07
CA ASP A 392 -40.53 -12.99 0.00
C ASP A 392 -41.97 -12.66 0.41
N SER A 393 -42.12 -12.13 1.62
CA SER A 393 -43.41 -11.82 2.22
C SER A 393 -44.14 -10.65 1.56
N SER A 394 -43.42 -9.84 0.76
CA SER A 394 -43.94 -8.65 0.07
C SER A 394 -44.82 -9.01 -1.12
N ASP A 395 -44.37 -9.99 -1.89
CA ASP A 395 -44.89 -10.32 -3.23
C ASP A 395 -45.37 -11.78 -3.34
N GLY A 396 -45.37 -12.55 -2.24
CA GLY A 396 -45.93 -13.91 -2.17
C GLY A 396 -45.17 -14.96 -2.99
N GLU A 397 -43.98 -14.61 -3.49
CA GLU A 397 -43.15 -15.47 -4.33
C GLU A 397 -42.31 -16.44 -3.49
N VAL A 398 -42.47 -17.74 -3.71
CA VAL A 398 -41.66 -18.77 -3.04
C VAL A 398 -40.77 -19.48 -4.06
N LEU A 399 -39.45 -19.33 -3.92
CA LEU A 399 -38.46 -20.06 -4.69
C LEU A 399 -38.04 -21.32 -3.95
N ASN A 400 -38.21 -22.49 -4.58
CA ASN A 400 -37.65 -23.74 -4.09
C ASN A 400 -36.78 -24.39 -5.18
N ILE A 401 -35.50 -24.63 -4.87
CA ILE A 401 -34.54 -25.35 -5.72
C ILE A 401 -34.03 -26.57 -4.96
N ASP A 402 -34.13 -27.75 -5.58
CA ASP A 402 -33.57 -29.00 -5.07
C ASP A 402 -32.75 -29.69 -6.18
N LEU A 403 -31.46 -29.89 -5.92
CA LEU A 403 -30.50 -30.56 -6.79
C LEU A 403 -29.92 -31.76 -6.05
N ASN A 404 -30.50 -32.95 -6.24
CA ASN A 404 -30.02 -34.18 -5.63
C ASN A 404 -29.31 -35.09 -6.65
N ASP A 405 -28.37 -35.91 -6.17
CA ASP A 405 -27.60 -36.85 -7.00
C ASP A 405 -28.33 -38.19 -7.23
N GLU A 406 -29.52 -38.37 -6.64
CA GLU A 406 -30.34 -39.61 -6.70
C GLU A 406 -31.14 -39.80 -8.00
N GLY A 407 -30.77 -39.13 -9.10
CA GLY A 407 -31.39 -39.34 -10.43
C GLY A 407 -32.77 -38.71 -10.61
N GLU A 408 -33.13 -37.71 -9.79
CA GLU A 408 -34.32 -36.86 -9.97
C GLU A 408 -33.88 -35.43 -10.30
N GLY A 409 -33.47 -35.16 -11.54
CA GLY A 409 -32.94 -33.85 -11.94
C GLY A 409 -33.72 -32.60 -11.49
N LEU A 410 -33.06 -31.45 -11.66
CA LEU A 410 -33.47 -30.09 -11.26
C LEU A 410 -34.98 -29.89 -11.06
N LYS A 411 -35.40 -29.72 -9.80
CA LYS A 411 -36.74 -29.27 -9.43
C LYS A 411 -36.68 -27.80 -9.04
N MET A 412 -37.33 -26.94 -9.82
CA MET A 412 -37.45 -25.50 -9.58
C MET A 412 -38.94 -25.14 -9.55
N ASN A 413 -39.39 -24.43 -8.52
CA ASN A 413 -40.76 -23.94 -8.43
C ASN A 413 -40.73 -22.43 -8.11
N ILE A 414 -41.44 -21.62 -8.90
CA ILE A 414 -41.67 -20.18 -8.69
C ILE A 414 -43.15 -19.87 -9.00
N ASP A 415 -43.85 -19.21 -8.08
CA ASP A 415 -45.14 -18.52 -8.26
C ASP A 415 -44.98 -17.05 -7.80
N GLU A 416 -45.80 -16.05 -8.18
CA GLU A 416 -47.28 -15.99 -8.26
C GLU A 416 -47.97 -16.27 -9.62
N ASN A 417 -47.28 -16.61 -10.72
CA ASN A 417 -47.91 -17.26 -11.91
C ASN A 417 -46.92 -17.88 -12.93
N GLY A 418 -45.74 -18.35 -12.48
CA GLY A 418 -44.79 -19.19 -13.23
C GLY A 418 -43.33 -18.89 -12.83
N VAL A 419 -42.33 -19.78 -12.89
CA VAL A 419 -42.11 -21.04 -13.63
C VAL A 419 -41.95 -22.26 -12.71
N VAL A 420 -42.49 -23.41 -13.18
CA VAL A 420 -42.32 -24.76 -12.63
C VAL A 420 -41.42 -25.59 -13.55
N ILE A 421 -40.38 -26.24 -13.04
CA ILE A 421 -39.66 -27.32 -13.73
C ILE A 421 -39.51 -28.52 -12.80
N LYS A 422 -39.98 -29.68 -13.28
CA LYS A 422 -39.71 -31.02 -12.74
C LYS A 422 -39.05 -31.86 -13.84
N SER A 423 -38.04 -32.63 -13.45
CA SER A 423 -37.24 -33.51 -14.31
C SER A 423 -37.87 -34.88 -14.61
N LYS A 424 -37.62 -35.46 -15.82
CA LYS A 424 -37.07 -36.82 -16.02
C LYS A 424 -36.85 -37.24 -17.49
N GLU A 425 -36.00 -38.28 -17.66
CA GLU A 425 -35.50 -39.07 -18.83
C GLU A 425 -34.16 -38.58 -19.42
N ILE A 426 -33.04 -39.32 -19.39
CA ILE A 426 -32.65 -40.69 -18.94
C ILE A 426 -31.28 -40.58 -18.25
#